data_AF-A0A094FXJ9-F1
#
_entry.id   AF-A0A094FXJ9-F1
#
_cell.length_a   1.000
_cell.length_b   1.000
_cell.length_c   1.000
_cell.angle_alpha   90.00
_cell.angle_beta   90.00
_cell.angle_gamma   90.00
#
_symmetry.space_group_name_H-M   'P 1'
#
loop_
_entity.id
_entity.type
_entity.pdbx_description
1 polymer ?
#
loop_
_entity_poly.entity_id
_entity_poly.type
_entity_poly.pdbx_seq_one_letter_code
_entity_poly.pdbx_strand_id
1 'polypeptide(L)'
;MQVWLLWNRSRSAFGGKFVFEIFARMLYTKWIERLQRPNFHTFVAIAYPEGTADEEQTVDRGDIVGTATLIGPIPKNEYMFTGFDELKVGNDGEESKWHCTALYCSPDTRGKGLGRLLVNARIEFAKIESTTKRVRVRVLVHPHNSKKTLEPLKARGFEHVGKCCAIEAIPASGDIMLLPADGGVSNPDVFHDPHVFVMELEITK
;
A
#
# COMPACT_ATOMS: atom_id res chain seq x y z
N MET A 1 25.29 -14.66 -10.83
CA MET A 1 24.48 -13.44 -10.98
C MET A 1 24.29 -12.84 -9.58
N GLN A 2 25.25 -12.01 -9.16
CA GLN A 2 25.27 -11.37 -7.83
C GLN A 2 24.78 -9.93 -8.01
N VAL A 3 23.58 -9.64 -7.53
CA VAL A 3 23.03 -8.27 -7.53
C VAL A 3 23.47 -7.61 -6.23
N TRP A 4 24.40 -6.67 -6.37
CA TRP A 4 24.83 -5.76 -5.32
C TRP A 4 23.76 -4.68 -5.17
N LEU A 5 22.98 -4.70 -4.08
CA LEU A 5 22.10 -3.59 -3.74
C LEU A 5 22.76 -2.75 -2.65
N LEU A 6 23.45 -1.70 -3.11
CA LEU A 6 23.72 -0.49 -2.35
C LEU A 6 22.39 0.02 -1.77
N TRP A 7 22.31 0.19 -0.44
CA TRP A 7 21.49 1.28 0.10
C TRP A 7 21.89 1.65 1.52
N ASN A 8 22.83 2.59 1.59
CA ASN A 8 23.06 3.42 2.76
C ASN A 8 22.40 4.79 2.50
N ARG A 9 21.81 5.36 3.56
CA ARG A 9 21.17 6.70 3.66
C ARG A 9 19.68 6.81 3.27
N SER A 10 18.80 6.56 4.23
CA SER A 10 18.06 7.62 4.93
C SER A 10 16.93 7.04 5.80
N ARG A 11 17.04 7.23 7.11
CA ARG A 11 16.30 6.53 8.18
C ARG A 11 14.85 6.98 8.40
N SER A 12 14.28 7.83 7.54
CA SER A 12 12.99 8.45 7.86
C SER A 12 11.97 8.34 6.73
N ALA A 13 10.85 7.70 7.07
CA ALA A 13 9.64 7.47 6.28
C ALA A 13 9.67 6.29 5.28
N PHE A 14 9.66 5.09 5.86
CA PHE A 14 8.57 4.14 5.63
C PHE A 14 7.68 4.19 6.90
N GLY A 15 6.49 3.60 6.93
CA GLY A 15 5.68 3.52 8.15
C GLY A 15 6.50 3.04 9.35
N GLY A 16 6.92 3.97 10.23
CA GLY A 16 7.87 3.70 11.30
C GLY A 16 9.26 3.19 10.83
N LYS A 17 10.25 3.36 11.69
CA LYS A 17 11.58 2.68 11.60
C LYS A 17 11.45 1.17 11.37
N PHE A 18 10.35 0.58 11.85
CA PHE A 18 10.04 -0.84 11.85
C PHE A 18 9.86 -1.46 10.46
N VAL A 19 9.09 -0.81 9.58
CA VAL A 19 8.79 -1.40 8.26
C VAL A 19 10.00 -1.31 7.31
N PHE A 20 10.79 -0.23 7.41
CA PHE A 20 12.08 -0.15 6.69
C PHE A 20 13.06 -1.23 7.15
N GLU A 21 13.24 -1.43 8.47
CA GLU A 21 14.15 -2.46 8.98
C GLU A 21 13.73 -3.87 8.56
N ILE A 22 12.43 -4.14 8.45
CA ILE A 22 11.90 -5.45 8.01
C ILE A 22 12.11 -5.66 6.52
N PHE A 23 11.76 -4.69 5.67
CA PHE A 23 11.95 -4.83 4.21
C PHE A 23 13.43 -4.82 3.80
N ALA A 24 14.27 -4.02 4.47
CA ALA A 24 15.70 -3.96 4.19
C ALA A 24 16.45 -5.23 4.65
N ARG A 25 15.92 -5.96 5.65
CA ARG A 25 16.49 -7.23 6.14
C ARG A 25 15.78 -8.46 5.58
N MET A 26 14.76 -8.28 4.75
CA MET A 26 14.00 -9.37 4.17
C MET A 26 14.89 -10.14 3.19
N LEU A 27 14.92 -11.47 3.34
CA LEU A 27 15.68 -12.33 2.45
C LEU A 27 15.18 -12.18 1.01
N TYR A 28 16.10 -12.30 0.05
CA TYR A 28 15.80 -12.22 -1.37
C TYR A 28 14.69 -13.20 -1.81
N THR A 29 14.67 -14.42 -1.25
CA THR A 29 13.63 -15.41 -1.52
C THR A 29 12.23 -14.92 -1.12
N LYS A 30 12.12 -14.17 -0.01
CA LYS A 30 10.86 -13.58 0.44
C LYS A 30 10.41 -12.42 -0.44
N TRP A 31 11.34 -11.69 -1.03
CA TRP A 31 11.01 -10.69 -2.05
C TRP A 31 10.46 -11.32 -3.32
N ILE A 32 11.08 -12.40 -3.82
CA ILE A 32 10.55 -13.16 -4.96
C ILE A 32 9.13 -13.65 -4.65
N GLU A 33 8.95 -14.34 -3.53
CA GLU A 33 7.64 -14.86 -3.12
C GLU A 33 6.59 -13.74 -3.12
N ARG A 34 6.92 -12.56 -2.59
CA ARG A 34 5.98 -11.42 -2.53
C ARG A 34 5.64 -10.86 -3.90
N LEU A 35 6.62 -10.70 -4.79
CA LEU A 35 6.43 -10.16 -6.14
C LEU A 35 5.72 -11.14 -7.08
N GLN A 36 5.79 -12.45 -6.81
CA GLN A 36 5.11 -13.49 -7.58
C GLN A 36 3.65 -13.71 -7.16
N ARG A 37 3.16 -13.04 -6.10
CA ARG A 37 1.76 -13.18 -5.68
C ARG A 37 0.85 -12.57 -6.75
N PRO A 38 -0.08 -13.33 -7.34
CA PRO A 38 -0.86 -12.88 -8.50
C PRO A 38 -1.76 -11.68 -8.19
N ASN A 39 -2.20 -11.54 -6.93
CA ASN A 39 -3.07 -10.44 -6.50
C ASN A 39 -2.28 -9.23 -5.98
N PHE A 40 -0.95 -9.22 -6.09
CA PHE A 40 -0.09 -8.13 -5.61
C PHE A 40 0.55 -7.42 -6.79
N HIS A 41 0.14 -6.18 -6.99
CA HIS A 41 0.62 -5.34 -8.08
C HIS A 41 1.57 -4.29 -7.50
N THR A 42 2.86 -4.40 -7.85
CA THR A 42 3.90 -3.48 -7.36
C THR A 42 4.26 -2.48 -8.44
N PHE A 43 4.15 -1.20 -8.08
CA PHE A 43 4.48 -0.06 -8.91
C PHE A 43 5.80 0.51 -8.42
N VAL A 44 6.70 0.78 -9.35
CA VAL A 44 8.00 1.39 -9.06
C VAL A 44 8.15 2.69 -9.85
N ALA A 45 8.77 3.67 -9.22
CA ALA A 45 9.25 4.86 -9.88
C ALA A 45 10.77 4.82 -9.89
N ILE A 46 11.35 4.93 -11.08
CA ILE A 46 12.78 4.79 -11.31
C ILE A 46 13.32 6.16 -11.73
N ALA A 47 14.39 6.58 -11.09
CA ALA A 47 15.14 7.76 -11.46
C ALA A 47 16.35 7.36 -12.30
N TYR A 48 16.62 8.16 -13.32
CA TYR A 48 17.79 8.01 -14.17
C TYR A 48 18.65 9.27 -14.07
N PRO A 49 19.96 9.17 -14.34
CA PRO A 49 20.80 10.34 -14.54
C PRO A 49 20.20 11.31 -15.56
N GLU A 50 20.47 12.60 -15.38
CA GLU A 50 20.02 13.61 -16.33
C GLU A 50 20.65 13.36 -17.71
N GLY A 51 19.84 13.39 -18.77
CA GLY A 51 20.28 13.13 -20.13
C GLY A 51 20.32 11.66 -20.55
N THR A 52 19.92 10.71 -19.69
CA THR A 52 19.71 9.32 -20.11
C THR A 52 18.60 9.23 -21.17
N ALA A 53 18.93 8.68 -22.34
CA ALA A 53 17.99 8.51 -23.45
C ALA A 53 16.86 7.54 -23.06
N ASP A 54 15.65 7.74 -23.60
CA ASP A 54 14.46 6.95 -23.23
C ASP A 54 14.64 5.44 -23.49
N GLU A 55 15.41 5.07 -24.52
CA GLU A 55 15.71 3.67 -24.84
C GLU A 55 16.62 3.00 -23.80
N GLU A 56 17.37 3.79 -23.03
CA GLU A 56 18.26 3.33 -21.97
C GLU A 56 17.59 3.31 -20.59
N GLN A 57 16.38 3.88 -20.48
CA GLN A 57 15.61 3.96 -19.23
C GLN A 57 14.92 2.62 -18.92
N THR A 58 15.72 1.61 -18.58
CA THR A 58 15.25 0.29 -18.15
C THR A 58 15.28 0.13 -16.63
N VAL A 59 14.42 -0.75 -16.10
CA VAL A 59 14.27 -0.98 -14.64
C VAL A 59 15.60 -1.32 -13.94
N ASP A 60 16.51 -2.00 -14.62
CA ASP A 60 17.81 -2.43 -14.11
C ASP A 60 18.92 -1.37 -14.24
N ARG A 61 18.66 -0.23 -14.88
CA ARG A 61 19.64 0.83 -15.16
C ARG A 61 19.44 2.12 -14.36
N GLY A 62 18.36 2.22 -13.60
CA GLY A 62 18.07 3.37 -12.75
C GLY A 62 17.91 3.01 -11.27
N ASP A 63 17.70 4.04 -10.46
CA ASP A 63 17.48 3.90 -9.02
C ASP A 63 15.98 3.90 -8.71
N ILE A 64 15.50 2.89 -7.96
CA ILE A 64 14.11 2.91 -7.48
C ILE A 64 13.98 3.99 -6.41
N VAL A 65 13.31 5.09 -6.76
CA VAL A 65 13.08 6.24 -5.87
C VAL A 65 11.69 6.28 -5.27
N GLY A 66 10.79 5.40 -5.67
CA GLY A 66 9.49 5.24 -5.04
C GLY A 66 8.85 3.90 -5.37
N THR A 67 8.04 3.41 -4.45
CA THR A 67 7.29 2.16 -4.62
C THR A 67 5.87 2.33 -4.10
N ALA A 68 4.96 1.53 -4.63
CA ALA A 68 3.63 1.39 -4.07
C ALA A 68 3.07 0.01 -4.42
N THR A 69 2.24 -0.54 -3.54
CA THR A 69 1.58 -1.82 -3.81
C THR A 69 0.06 -1.65 -3.81
N LEU A 70 -0.59 -2.38 -4.70
CA LEU A 70 -2.03 -2.56 -4.76
C LEU A 70 -2.31 -4.05 -4.61
N ILE A 71 -3.23 -4.42 -3.72
CA ILE A 71 -3.65 -5.80 -3.52
C ILE A 71 -5.10 -5.93 -3.99
N GLY A 72 -5.35 -6.90 -4.86
CA GLY A 72 -6.71 -7.26 -5.27
C GLY A 72 -6.82 -7.88 -6.67
N PRO A 73 -8.06 -8.10 -7.14
CA PRO A 73 -9.30 -7.82 -6.40
C PRO A 73 -9.45 -8.72 -5.15
N ILE A 74 -10.01 -8.18 -4.08
CA ILE A 74 -10.22 -8.86 -2.79
C ILE A 74 -11.67 -9.36 -2.72
N PRO A 75 -11.90 -10.63 -2.39
CA PRO A 75 -13.25 -11.15 -2.10
C PRO A 75 -13.93 -10.36 -0.97
N LYS A 76 -15.25 -10.16 -1.06
CA LYS A 76 -16.02 -9.36 -0.07
C LYS A 76 -15.78 -9.84 1.37
N ASN A 77 -15.80 -11.15 1.61
CA ASN A 77 -15.60 -11.73 2.95
C ASN A 77 -14.21 -11.43 3.54
N GLU A 78 -13.17 -11.30 2.71
CA GLU A 78 -11.81 -10.93 3.13
C GLU A 78 -11.61 -9.41 3.22
N TYR A 79 -12.49 -8.64 2.58
CA TYR A 79 -12.45 -7.17 2.58
C TYR A 79 -13.15 -6.55 3.78
N MET A 80 -14.13 -7.23 4.38
CA MET A 80 -14.90 -6.68 5.50
C MET A 80 -14.08 -6.64 6.79
N PHE A 81 -14.25 -5.55 7.54
CA PHE A 81 -13.77 -5.44 8.92
C PHE A 81 -14.95 -5.47 9.88
N THR A 82 -14.67 -5.86 11.11
CA THR A 82 -15.64 -5.95 12.19
C THR A 82 -16.27 -4.58 12.46
N GLY A 83 -17.61 -4.52 12.51
CA GLY A 83 -18.34 -3.28 12.78
C GLY A 83 -18.55 -2.36 11.58
N PHE A 84 -18.08 -2.74 10.39
CA PHE A 84 -18.40 -2.02 9.14
C PHE A 84 -19.70 -2.53 8.53
N ASP A 85 -20.44 -1.64 7.88
CA ASP A 85 -21.70 -1.96 7.23
C ASP A 85 -21.50 -2.75 5.94
N GLU A 86 -21.78 -4.05 5.99
CA GLU A 86 -21.66 -4.97 4.85
C GLU A 86 -22.58 -4.62 3.68
N LEU A 87 -23.68 -3.89 3.90
CA LEU A 87 -24.63 -3.52 2.85
C LEU A 87 -24.08 -2.43 1.93
N LYS A 88 -23.08 -1.66 2.40
CA LYS A 88 -22.42 -0.62 1.59
C LYS A 88 -21.42 -1.18 0.59
N VAL A 89 -20.90 -2.38 0.85
CA VAL A 89 -19.91 -3.04 0.00
C VAL A 89 -20.62 -4.00 -0.95
N GLY A 90 -20.42 -3.82 -2.26
CA GLY A 90 -21.05 -4.66 -3.28
C GLY A 90 -20.57 -6.11 -3.23
N ASN A 91 -21.33 -7.04 -3.80
CA ASN A 91 -20.85 -8.41 -3.99
C ASN A 91 -19.71 -8.46 -5.03
N ASP A 92 -18.98 -9.58 -5.11
CA ASP A 92 -17.80 -9.71 -5.98
C ASP A 92 -18.12 -9.56 -7.48
N GLY A 93 -19.35 -9.88 -7.89
CA GLY A 93 -19.84 -9.65 -9.26
C GLY A 93 -20.31 -8.22 -9.54
N GLU A 94 -20.45 -7.39 -8.51
CA GLU A 94 -21.02 -6.03 -8.61
C GLU A 94 -19.98 -4.94 -8.35
N GLU A 95 -18.95 -5.23 -7.56
CA GLU A 95 -17.92 -4.28 -7.15
C GLU A 95 -16.57 -4.99 -6.95
N SER A 96 -15.52 -4.48 -7.58
CA SER A 96 -14.15 -4.95 -7.38
C SER A 96 -13.47 -4.14 -6.27
N LYS A 97 -12.86 -4.83 -5.30
CA LYS A 97 -12.31 -4.26 -4.07
C LYS A 97 -10.80 -4.36 -4.03
N TRP A 98 -10.13 -3.30 -3.61
CA TRP A 98 -8.66 -3.23 -3.65
C TRP A 98 -8.09 -2.56 -2.40
N HIS A 99 -6.88 -2.98 -1.99
CA HIS A 99 -6.13 -2.35 -0.91
C HIS A 99 -4.85 -1.68 -1.45
N CYS A 100 -4.75 -0.38 -1.25
CA CYS A 100 -3.53 0.39 -1.47
C CYS A 100 -2.64 0.33 -0.22
N THR A 101 -1.47 -0.27 -0.34
CA THR A 101 -0.50 -0.45 0.75
C THR A 101 0.93 -0.07 0.31
N ALA A 102 1.87 -0.09 1.25
CA ALA A 102 3.32 0.02 1.00
C ALA A 102 3.76 1.20 0.11
N LEU A 103 3.16 2.38 0.28
CA LEU A 103 3.59 3.59 -0.44
C LEU A 103 4.89 4.15 0.15
N TYR A 104 5.89 4.34 -0.70
CA TYR A 104 7.16 4.94 -0.37
C TYR A 104 7.65 5.91 -1.44
N CYS A 105 8.29 6.97 -0.97
CA CYS A 105 9.07 7.89 -1.80
C CYS A 105 10.37 8.18 -1.08
N SER A 106 11.48 8.11 -1.82
CA SER A 106 12.80 8.48 -1.32
C SER A 106 12.77 9.91 -0.79
N PRO A 107 13.48 10.23 0.31
CA PRO A 107 13.47 11.57 0.89
C PRO A 107 13.78 12.68 -0.11
N ASP A 108 14.72 12.44 -1.02
CA ASP A 108 15.18 13.41 -2.02
C ASP A 108 14.15 13.69 -3.13
N THR A 109 13.11 12.85 -3.24
CA THR A 109 12.00 13.00 -4.19
C THR A 109 10.68 13.42 -3.53
N ARG A 110 10.63 13.56 -2.20
CA ARG A 110 9.43 14.03 -1.49
C ARG A 110 9.13 15.49 -1.81
N GLY A 111 7.85 15.85 -1.70
CA GLY A 111 7.37 17.19 -2.03
C GLY A 111 7.29 17.48 -3.54
N LYS A 112 7.85 16.61 -4.40
CA LYS A 112 7.86 16.77 -5.87
C LYS A 112 6.68 16.06 -6.56
N GLY A 113 5.68 15.63 -5.81
CA GLY A 113 4.49 14.98 -6.35
C GLY A 113 4.62 13.48 -6.65
N LEU A 114 5.76 12.83 -6.39
CA LEU A 114 5.95 11.40 -6.68
C LEU A 114 4.89 10.50 -6.01
N GLY A 115 4.59 10.72 -4.73
CA GLY A 115 3.56 9.96 -4.03
C GLY A 115 2.17 10.12 -4.64
N ARG A 116 1.88 11.28 -5.24
CA ARG A 116 0.64 11.49 -6.01
C ARG A 116 0.59 10.58 -7.23
N LEU A 117 1.68 10.53 -7.99
CA LEU A 117 1.77 9.73 -9.21
C LEU A 117 1.56 8.24 -8.89
N LEU A 118 2.23 7.73 -7.84
CA LEU A 118 2.09 6.34 -7.42
C LEU A 118 0.70 5.99 -6.88
N VAL A 119 0.02 6.91 -6.17
CA VAL A 119 -1.38 6.70 -5.76
C VAL A 119 -2.30 6.64 -6.98
N ASN A 120 -2.15 7.58 -7.92
CA ASN A 120 -2.99 7.64 -9.11
C ASN A 120 -2.78 6.42 -10.01
N ALA A 121 -1.52 5.98 -10.21
CA ALA A 121 -1.20 4.79 -11.00
C ALA A 121 -1.92 3.54 -10.47
N ARG A 122 -1.98 3.37 -9.15
CA ARG A 122 -2.72 2.26 -8.51
C ARG A 122 -4.23 2.35 -8.73
N ILE A 123 -4.80 3.55 -8.62
CA ILE A 123 -6.24 3.77 -8.84
C ILE A 123 -6.61 3.48 -10.29
N GLU A 124 -5.80 3.97 -11.25
CA GLU A 124 -6.02 3.72 -12.68
C GLU A 124 -5.84 2.25 -13.03
N PHE A 125 -4.84 1.58 -12.46
CA PHE A 125 -4.70 0.13 -12.63
C PHE A 125 -5.91 -0.63 -12.09
N ALA A 126 -6.35 -0.33 -10.86
CA ALA A 126 -7.54 -0.94 -10.27
C ALA A 126 -8.77 -0.74 -11.16
N LYS A 127 -8.95 0.46 -11.72
CA LYS A 127 -10.01 0.76 -12.69
C LYS A 127 -9.90 -0.12 -13.93
N ILE A 128 -8.73 -0.18 -14.57
CA ILE A 128 -8.55 -0.91 -15.83
C ILE A 128 -8.80 -2.40 -15.63
N GLU A 129 -8.19 -3.00 -14.60
CA GLU A 129 -8.26 -4.45 -14.33
C GLU A 129 -9.61 -4.90 -13.77
N SER A 130 -10.40 -4.00 -13.18
CA SER A 130 -11.72 -4.36 -12.67
C SER A 130 -12.70 -4.61 -13.81
N THR A 131 -13.29 -5.80 -13.83
CA THR A 131 -14.35 -6.20 -14.77
C THR A 131 -15.73 -5.70 -14.36
N THR A 132 -15.89 -5.29 -13.10
CA THR A 132 -17.14 -4.76 -12.56
C THR A 132 -17.28 -3.26 -12.84
N LYS A 133 -18.52 -2.75 -12.79
CA LYS A 133 -18.81 -1.31 -12.99
C LYS A 133 -18.40 -0.44 -11.81
N ARG A 134 -18.39 -1.01 -10.59
CA ARG A 134 -18.02 -0.29 -9.37
C ARG A 134 -16.65 -0.77 -8.90
N VAL A 135 -15.76 0.16 -8.59
CA VAL A 135 -14.43 -0.14 -8.06
C VAL A 135 -14.26 0.59 -6.74
N ARG A 136 -13.84 -0.14 -5.72
CA ARG A 136 -13.56 0.40 -4.39
C ARG A 136 -12.08 0.23 -4.06
N VAL A 137 -11.42 1.32 -3.72
CA VAL A 137 -10.01 1.33 -3.32
C VAL A 137 -9.91 1.79 -1.87
N ARG A 138 -9.31 0.97 -1.00
CA ARG A 138 -9.09 1.29 0.41
C ARG A 138 -7.64 1.62 0.69
N VAL A 139 -7.40 2.59 1.56
CA VAL A 139 -6.10 2.87 2.18
C VAL A 139 -6.26 2.81 3.69
N LEU A 140 -5.32 2.13 4.35
CA LEU A 140 -5.25 2.05 5.81
C LEU A 140 -4.17 3.00 6.30
N VAL A 141 -4.53 3.92 7.20
CA VAL A 141 -3.63 4.97 7.67
C VAL A 141 -3.43 4.84 9.17
N HIS A 142 -2.22 4.44 9.57
CA HIS A 142 -1.82 4.43 10.97
C HIS A 142 -1.91 5.86 11.57
N PRO A 143 -2.39 6.04 12.81
CA PRO A 143 -2.55 7.35 13.45
C PRO A 143 -1.32 8.24 13.41
N HIS A 144 -0.14 7.64 13.57
CA HIS A 144 1.13 8.36 13.53
C HIS A 144 1.36 9.11 12.20
N ASN A 145 0.77 8.64 11.10
CA ASN A 145 0.90 9.25 9.77
C ASN A 145 -0.30 10.13 9.38
N SER A 146 -1.36 10.14 10.18
CA SER A 146 -2.65 10.77 9.86
C SER A 146 -2.52 12.21 9.34
N LYS A 147 -1.78 13.06 10.06
CA LYS A 147 -1.57 14.48 9.72
C LYS A 147 -1.01 14.71 8.31
N LYS A 148 -0.18 13.80 7.81
CA LYS A 148 0.51 13.94 6.51
C LYS A 148 -0.18 13.19 5.37
N THR A 149 -1.14 12.33 5.69
CA THR A 149 -1.70 11.38 4.71
C THR A 149 -3.19 11.59 4.48
N LEU A 150 -3.98 11.94 5.50
CA LEU A 150 -5.43 12.03 5.36
C LEU A 150 -5.87 13.16 4.43
N GLU A 151 -5.35 14.38 4.60
CA GLU A 151 -5.73 15.51 3.75
C GLU A 151 -5.37 15.30 2.26
N PRO A 152 -4.17 14.79 1.92
CA PRO A 152 -3.89 14.38 0.54
C PRO A 152 -4.85 13.33 -0.01
N LEU A 153 -5.26 12.33 0.78
CA LEU A 153 -6.23 11.32 0.33
C LEU A 153 -7.61 11.95 0.08
N LYS A 154 -8.09 12.78 1.01
CA LYS A 154 -9.37 13.51 0.85
C LYS A 154 -9.39 14.38 -0.40
N ALA A 155 -8.30 15.10 -0.67
CA ALA A 155 -8.15 15.91 -1.88
C ALA A 155 -8.22 15.09 -3.19
N ARG A 156 -8.19 13.76 -3.12
CA ARG A 156 -8.34 12.82 -4.24
C ARG A 156 -9.69 12.08 -4.22
N GLY A 157 -10.62 12.50 -3.37
CA GLY A 157 -11.94 11.90 -3.25
C GLY A 157 -12.02 10.68 -2.33
N PHE A 158 -10.96 10.36 -1.58
CA PHE A 158 -11.09 9.35 -0.53
C PHE A 158 -11.91 9.90 0.65
N GLU A 159 -12.84 9.10 1.13
CA GLU A 159 -13.66 9.40 2.29
C GLU A 159 -13.19 8.59 3.50
N HIS A 160 -13.29 9.20 4.68
CA HIS A 160 -13.05 8.50 5.93
C HIS A 160 -14.32 7.74 6.32
N VAL A 161 -14.27 6.42 6.20
CA VAL A 161 -15.44 5.55 6.43
C VAL A 161 -15.48 4.94 7.84
N GLY A 162 -14.39 5.05 8.59
CA GLY A 162 -14.30 4.58 9.96
C GLY A 162 -12.87 4.25 10.39
N LYS A 163 -12.76 3.52 11.49
CA LYS A 163 -11.49 3.00 12.00
C LYS A 163 -11.59 1.50 12.19
N CYS A 164 -10.49 0.80 11.95
CA CYS A 164 -10.34 -0.61 12.24
C CYS A 164 -9.18 -0.86 13.20
N CYS A 165 -9.09 -2.10 13.68
CA CYS A 165 -8.05 -2.52 14.60
C CYS A 165 -6.77 -2.89 13.82
N ALA A 166 -5.60 -2.78 14.46
CA ALA A 166 -4.36 -3.15 13.78
C ALA A 166 -4.30 -4.66 13.46
N ILE A 167 -4.98 -5.49 14.25
CA ILE A 167 -5.13 -6.94 14.02
C ILE A 167 -5.81 -7.25 12.68
N GLU A 168 -6.69 -6.36 12.20
CA GLU A 168 -7.35 -6.45 10.89
C GLU A 168 -6.54 -5.73 9.79
N ALA A 169 -5.97 -4.58 10.12
CA ALA A 169 -5.28 -3.72 9.16
C ALA A 169 -3.96 -4.32 8.62
N ILE A 170 -3.22 -5.02 9.48
CA ILE A 170 -1.91 -5.59 9.13
C ILE A 170 -2.06 -6.72 8.09
N PRO A 171 -2.93 -7.73 8.28
CA PRO A 171 -3.21 -8.73 7.24
C PRO A 171 -3.73 -8.13 5.95
N ALA A 172 -4.65 -7.17 6.01
CA ALA A 172 -5.21 -6.50 4.82
C ALA A 172 -4.13 -5.73 4.01
N SER A 173 -3.05 -5.32 4.66
CA SER A 173 -1.87 -4.70 4.04
C SER A 173 -0.90 -5.72 3.43
N GLY A 174 -1.17 -7.03 3.58
CA GLY A 174 -0.33 -8.12 3.11
C GLY A 174 0.85 -8.46 4.02
N ASP A 175 0.88 -7.92 5.23
CA ASP A 175 2.03 -7.93 6.14
C ASP A 175 1.75 -8.72 7.43
N ILE A 176 1.04 -9.84 7.31
CA ILE A 176 0.65 -10.71 8.44
C ILE A 176 1.81 -11.08 9.38
N MET A 177 3.04 -11.14 8.86
CA MET A 177 4.26 -11.38 9.64
C MET A 177 4.56 -10.31 10.70
N LEU A 178 3.91 -9.15 10.64
CA LEU A 178 4.03 -8.08 11.64
C LEU A 178 3.10 -8.29 12.84
N LEU A 179 2.18 -9.25 12.76
CA LEU A 179 1.35 -9.60 13.90
C LEU A 179 2.20 -10.36 14.95
N PRO A 180 1.98 -10.09 16.24
CA PRO A 180 2.61 -10.86 17.29
C PRO A 180 2.01 -12.28 17.33
N ALA A 181 2.82 -13.25 17.75
CA ALA A 181 2.44 -14.67 17.77
C ALA A 181 1.24 -14.97 18.69
N ASP A 182 1.00 -14.13 19.69
CA ASP A 182 -0.11 -14.23 20.63
C ASP A 182 -1.40 -13.54 20.14
N GLY A 183 -1.43 -13.07 18.89
CA GLY A 183 -2.59 -12.37 18.33
C GLY A 183 -2.87 -11.00 18.98
N GLY A 184 -1.89 -10.42 19.66
CA GLY A 184 -1.99 -9.08 20.26
C GLY A 184 -2.56 -9.10 21.67
N VAL A 185 -2.72 -10.28 22.28
CA VAL A 185 -3.23 -10.44 23.65
C VAL A 185 -2.36 -9.72 24.67
N SER A 186 -1.04 -9.70 24.49
CA SER A 186 -0.11 -8.97 25.37
C SER A 186 -0.20 -7.44 25.25
N ASN A 187 -0.73 -6.91 24.15
CA ASN A 187 -0.82 -5.48 23.88
C ASN A 187 -2.18 -5.11 23.24
N PRO A 188 -3.31 -5.30 23.95
CA PRO A 188 -4.64 -5.17 23.38
C PRO A 188 -4.91 -3.76 22.83
N ASP A 189 -4.49 -2.71 23.54
CA ASP A 189 -4.64 -1.31 23.11
C ASP A 189 -3.94 -1.01 21.77
N VAL A 190 -2.94 -1.80 21.39
CA VAL A 190 -2.19 -1.63 20.14
C VAL A 190 -2.81 -2.45 19.00
N PHE A 191 -3.41 -3.59 19.28
CA PHE A 191 -3.86 -4.52 18.22
C PHE A 191 -5.38 -4.59 18.08
N HIS A 192 -6.11 -4.41 19.17
CA HIS A 192 -7.56 -4.62 19.28
C HIS A 192 -8.36 -3.32 19.42
N ASP A 193 -7.71 -2.18 19.72
CA ASP A 193 -8.40 -0.88 19.71
C ASP A 193 -8.55 -0.34 18.28
N PRO A 194 -9.75 0.15 17.88
CA PRO A 194 -9.96 0.76 16.57
C PRO A 194 -9.29 2.15 16.48
N HIS A 195 -8.07 2.19 15.96
CA HIS A 195 -7.33 3.45 15.76
C HIS A 195 -6.80 3.64 14.34
N VAL A 196 -6.73 2.59 13.52
CA VAL A 196 -6.27 2.70 12.13
C VAL A 196 -7.38 3.32 11.28
N PHE A 197 -7.11 4.46 10.65
CA PHE A 197 -8.10 5.13 9.80
C PHE A 197 -8.31 4.34 8.52
N VAL A 198 -9.57 4.11 8.16
CA VAL A 198 -9.99 3.48 6.92
C VAL A 198 -10.47 4.56 5.98
N MET A 199 -9.73 4.73 4.88
CA MET A 199 -10.05 5.67 3.81
C MET A 199 -10.47 4.88 2.58
N GLU A 200 -11.61 5.20 1.97
CA GLU A 200 -12.11 4.51 0.78
C GLU A 200 -12.42 5.49 -0.35
N LEU A 201 -12.12 5.08 -1.57
CA LEU A 201 -12.48 5.78 -2.80
C LEU A 201 -13.40 4.85 -3.60
N GLU A 202 -14.60 5.34 -3.90
CA GLU A 202 -15.55 4.67 -4.78
C GLU A 202 -15.48 5.26 -6.19
N ILE A 203 -15.51 4.38 -7.19
CA ILE A 203 -15.34 4.74 -8.59
C ILE A 203 -16.42 4.00 -9.39
N THR A 204 -17.11 4.72 -10.26
CA THR A 204 -18.04 4.13 -11.24
C THR A 204 -17.43 4.26 -12.63
N LYS A 205 -17.32 3.14 -13.37
CA LYS A 205 -16.84 3.06 -14.75
C LYS A 205 -17.98 3.23 -15.76
#